data_AF-Q1JWB9-F1
#
_entry.id   AF-Q1JWB9-F1
#
_cell.length_a   1.000
_cell.length_b   1.000
_cell.length_c   1.000
_cell.angle_alpha   90.00
_cell.angle_beta   90.00
_cell.angle_gamma   90.00
#
_symmetry.space_group_name_H-M   'P 1'
#
loop_
_entity.id
_entity.type
_entity.pdbx_description
1 polymer ?
#
loop_
_entity_poly.entity_id
_entity_poly.type
_entity_poly.pdbx_seq_one_letter_code
_entity_poly.pdbx_strand_id
1 'polypeptide(L)'
;MKHTVLIFWTVMVVLVTSTAWATTFDHDEHVAIFEGKDCSTCHVADAESIIPDVAICLDCHEATMVEEVSFSGLKTHDVTWSLSHRAAAKSKSMDCAACHQQNDCLECHTAGFADEMGDFGNSMTNVHRSDFHVSHPIAARTNPQLCTSCHESSFCSDCHSDFRRGSLTGISHQRSFSSLTVGSTGPAHESFDESQCQTCHVDSILPSHEWTSGHAREARKNLVTCQACHPEGDVCIKCHSARSGLGINPHPKDWDDIDGRMLRASDGRTCRKCH
;
A
#
# COMPACT_ATOMS: atom_id res chain seq x y z
N MET A 1 70.38 57.03 -32.97
CA MET A 1 69.80 55.95 -33.80
C MET A 1 68.92 55.08 -32.91
N LYS A 2 67.61 55.02 -33.24
CA LYS A 2 66.69 53.87 -33.16
C LYS A 2 66.39 53.26 -31.77
N HIS A 3 65.22 53.59 -31.21
CA HIS A 3 64.02 52.72 -31.06
C HIS A 3 64.11 51.87 -29.76
N THR A 4 63.11 51.65 -28.91
CA THR A 4 61.65 51.67 -29.03
C THR A 4 61.07 51.73 -27.60
N VAL A 5 60.07 52.58 -27.35
CA VAL A 5 59.27 52.56 -26.12
C VAL A 5 58.22 51.46 -26.28
N LEU A 6 58.29 50.40 -25.47
CA LEU A 6 57.29 49.33 -25.40
C LEU A 6 56.27 49.69 -24.31
N ILE A 7 55.13 50.25 -24.73
CA ILE A 7 53.95 50.46 -23.90
C ILE A 7 53.21 49.11 -23.84
N PHE A 8 53.29 48.42 -22.71
CA PHE A 8 52.46 47.25 -22.44
C PHE A 8 51.03 47.72 -22.15
N TRP A 9 50.14 47.59 -23.14
CA TRP A 9 48.69 47.69 -22.95
C TRP A 9 48.19 46.41 -22.29
N THR A 10 48.04 46.43 -20.96
CA THR A 10 47.26 45.41 -20.25
C THR A 10 45.78 45.70 -20.46
N VAL A 11 45.18 45.04 -21.46
CA VAL A 11 43.72 44.94 -21.60
C VAL A 11 43.22 44.03 -20.49
N MET A 12 42.72 44.61 -19.40
CA MET A 12 41.89 43.88 -18.43
C MET A 12 40.56 43.56 -19.10
N VAL A 13 40.42 42.34 -19.60
CA VAL A 13 39.11 41.76 -19.93
C VAL A 13 38.41 41.48 -18.60
N VAL A 14 37.52 42.39 -18.19
CA VAL A 14 36.56 42.11 -17.11
C VAL A 14 35.51 41.18 -17.70
N LEU A 15 35.67 39.88 -17.46
CA LEU A 15 34.58 38.91 -17.59
C LEU A 15 33.51 39.27 -16.55
N VAL A 16 32.52 40.05 -16.97
CA VAL A 16 31.26 40.18 -16.23
C VAL A 16 30.55 38.84 -16.40
N THR A 17 30.78 37.91 -15.48
CA THR A 17 29.92 36.74 -15.33
C THR A 17 28.60 37.27 -14.77
N SER A 18 27.63 37.51 -15.65
CA SER A 18 26.24 37.68 -15.28
C SER A 18 25.79 36.40 -14.61
N THR A 19 25.84 36.37 -13.28
CA THR A 19 25.15 35.34 -12.52
C THR A 19 23.66 35.59 -12.76
N ALA A 20 23.04 34.79 -13.65
CA ALA A 20 21.59 34.71 -13.73
C ALA A 20 21.12 34.04 -12.44
N TRP A 21 20.70 34.85 -11.46
CA TRP A 21 20.03 34.33 -10.29
C TRP A 21 18.60 34.10 -10.72
N ALA A 22 18.17 32.85 -10.79
CA ALA A 22 16.77 32.52 -11.02
C ALA A 22 15.93 33.29 -10.00
N THR A 23 15.00 34.12 -10.47
CA THR A 23 14.13 34.89 -9.58
C THR A 23 13.13 33.93 -8.96
N THR A 24 12.94 34.00 -7.64
CA THR A 24 11.92 33.17 -6.98
C THR A 24 10.55 33.77 -7.23
N PHE A 25 9.57 32.93 -7.59
CA PHE A 25 8.18 33.36 -7.73
C PHE A 25 7.66 33.97 -6.42
N ASP A 26 7.16 35.21 -6.47
CA ASP A 26 6.54 35.90 -5.33
C ASP A 26 5.01 35.76 -5.41
N HIS A 27 4.48 34.88 -4.57
CA HIS A 27 3.05 34.57 -4.56
C HIS A 27 2.21 35.71 -3.96
N ASP A 28 2.76 36.45 -2.98
CA ASP A 28 2.05 37.55 -2.31
C ASP A 28 1.90 38.74 -3.26
N GLU A 29 2.95 39.02 -4.05
CA GLU A 29 2.91 40.05 -5.10
C GLU A 29 1.83 39.74 -6.15
N HIS A 30 1.72 38.50 -6.61
CA HIS A 30 0.69 38.11 -7.57
C HIS A 30 -0.72 38.21 -6.98
N VAL A 31 -0.93 37.75 -5.74
CA VAL A 31 -2.23 37.89 -5.07
C VAL A 31 -2.61 39.37 -4.91
N ALA A 32 -1.65 40.25 -4.64
CA ALA A 32 -1.87 41.69 -4.54
C ALA A 32 -2.22 42.32 -5.90
N ILE A 33 -1.53 41.96 -6.98
CA ILE A 33 -1.81 42.45 -8.35
C ILE A 33 -3.22 42.08 -8.81
N PHE A 34 -3.66 40.87 -8.47
CA PHE A 34 -5.00 40.38 -8.81
C PHE A 34 -6.08 40.80 -7.80
N GLU A 35 -5.79 41.72 -6.87
CA GLU A 35 -6.72 42.21 -5.83
C GLU A 35 -7.39 41.09 -5.02
N GLY A 36 -6.68 39.97 -4.81
CA GLY A 36 -7.24 38.81 -4.11
C GLY A 36 -8.36 38.09 -4.88
N LYS A 37 -8.37 38.17 -6.22
CA LYS A 37 -9.20 37.31 -7.07
C LYS A 37 -8.99 35.83 -6.75
N ASP A 38 -9.97 35.02 -7.15
CA ASP A 38 -10.02 33.59 -6.87
C ASP A 38 -8.72 32.87 -7.27
N CYS A 39 -8.23 32.00 -6.37
CA CYS A 39 -7.02 31.19 -6.54
C CYS A 39 -7.09 30.36 -7.83
N SER A 40 -8.31 30.02 -8.26
CA SER A 40 -8.60 29.29 -9.51
C SER A 40 -8.15 30.01 -10.78
N THR A 41 -7.83 31.31 -10.70
CA THR A 41 -7.22 32.08 -11.79
C THR A 41 -5.91 31.46 -12.26
N CYS A 42 -5.14 30.90 -11.32
CA CYS A 42 -3.88 30.22 -11.60
C CYS A 42 -3.95 28.72 -11.28
N HIS A 43 -4.65 28.34 -10.21
CA HIS A 43 -4.78 26.95 -9.75
C HIS A 43 -6.08 26.33 -10.24
N VAL A 44 -6.12 25.93 -11.51
CA VAL A 44 -7.32 25.36 -12.12
C VAL A 44 -7.72 24.03 -11.46
N ALA A 45 -9.03 23.80 -11.38
CA ALA A 45 -9.57 22.54 -10.86
C ALA A 45 -9.06 21.34 -11.69
N ASP A 46 -8.89 20.20 -11.01
CA ASP A 46 -8.44 18.93 -11.59
C ASP A 46 -7.03 18.92 -12.21
N ALA A 47 -6.21 19.96 -11.96
CA ALA A 47 -4.82 19.95 -12.33
C ALA A 47 -4.04 18.87 -11.56
N GLU A 48 -3.20 18.10 -12.26
CA GLU A 48 -2.33 17.08 -11.65
C GLU A 48 -1.27 17.67 -10.71
N SER A 49 -1.01 18.97 -10.82
CA SER A 49 -0.05 19.71 -10.00
C SER A 49 -0.66 20.99 -9.47
N ILE A 50 -0.26 21.36 -8.24
CA ILE A 50 -0.54 22.68 -7.69
C ILE A 50 0.26 23.78 -8.44
N ILE A 51 1.32 23.42 -9.16
CA ILE A 51 2.04 24.37 -10.02
C ILE A 51 1.18 24.62 -11.26
N PRO A 52 0.76 25.87 -11.52
CA PRO A 52 0.02 26.22 -12.72
C PRO A 52 0.78 25.83 -13.99
N ASP A 53 0.05 25.46 -15.04
CA ASP A 53 0.66 25.28 -16.35
C ASP A 53 1.34 26.59 -16.79
N VAL A 54 2.54 26.47 -17.37
CA VAL A 54 3.34 27.60 -17.87
C VAL A 54 2.53 28.48 -18.82
N ALA A 55 1.58 27.90 -19.57
CA ALA A 55 0.67 28.64 -20.43
C ALA A 55 -0.09 29.77 -19.72
N ILE A 56 -0.47 29.58 -18.44
CA ILE A 56 -1.16 30.60 -17.65
C ILE A 56 -0.24 31.80 -17.39
N CYS A 57 1.04 31.55 -17.14
CA CYS A 57 2.03 32.62 -16.96
C CYS A 57 2.23 33.42 -18.26
N LEU A 58 2.19 32.73 -19.41
CA LEU A 58 2.41 33.32 -20.74
C LEU A 58 1.28 34.26 -21.17
N ASP A 59 0.13 34.24 -20.50
CA ASP A 59 -0.95 35.21 -20.75
C ASP A 59 -0.55 36.65 -20.37
N CYS A 60 0.42 36.80 -19.45
CA CYS A 60 0.89 38.10 -18.96
C CYS A 60 2.42 38.29 -19.07
N HIS A 61 3.21 37.21 -19.03
CA HIS A 61 4.67 37.25 -19.04
C HIS A 61 5.27 36.70 -20.33
N GLU A 62 6.42 37.24 -20.74
CA GLU A 62 7.19 36.70 -21.87
C GLU A 62 7.88 35.39 -21.49
N ALA A 63 8.04 34.48 -22.45
CA ALA A 63 8.61 33.15 -22.22
C ALA A 63 10.00 33.17 -21.57
N THR A 64 10.83 34.13 -21.94
CA THR A 64 12.18 34.31 -21.38
C THR A 64 12.17 34.59 -19.89
N MET A 65 11.16 35.32 -19.39
CA MET A 65 11.01 35.58 -17.96
C MET A 65 10.53 34.33 -17.22
N VAL A 66 9.58 33.59 -17.80
CA VAL A 66 9.00 32.41 -17.15
C VAL A 66 10.02 31.28 -17.01
N GLU A 67 10.94 31.14 -17.97
CA GLU A 67 12.04 30.15 -17.91
C GLU A 67 13.07 30.42 -16.81
N GLU A 68 13.19 31.66 -16.35
CA GLU A 68 14.15 32.06 -15.31
C GLU A 68 13.55 32.04 -13.90
N VAL A 69 12.24 31.80 -13.76
CA VAL A 69 11.55 31.78 -12.47
C VAL A 69 11.69 30.40 -11.80
N SER A 70 11.99 30.41 -10.51
CA SER A 70 12.02 29.21 -9.67
C SER A 70 10.88 29.19 -8.65
N PHE A 71 10.27 28.01 -8.47
CA PHE A 71 9.19 27.79 -7.50
C PHE A 71 9.74 27.11 -6.24
N SER A 72 9.65 27.79 -5.11
CA SER A 72 10.18 27.31 -3.82
C SER A 72 9.27 26.30 -3.10
N GLY A 73 8.00 26.17 -3.51
CA GLY A 73 6.97 25.33 -2.87
C GLY A 73 7.07 23.81 -3.13
N LEU A 74 8.04 23.35 -3.93
CA LEU A 74 8.15 21.96 -4.40
C LEU A 74 8.49 20.92 -3.32
N LYS A 75 8.90 21.33 -2.11
CA LYS A 75 9.38 20.39 -1.08
C LYS A 75 8.27 19.67 -0.30
N THR A 76 7.03 20.14 -0.42
CA THR A 76 5.95 19.77 0.51
C THR A 76 4.73 19.20 -0.20
N HIS A 77 4.82 18.86 -1.47
CA HIS A 77 3.70 18.32 -2.25
C HIS A 77 4.17 17.26 -3.25
N ASP A 78 5.26 16.55 -2.91
CA ASP A 78 5.69 15.40 -3.69
C ASP A 78 4.68 14.24 -3.56
N VAL A 79 4.80 13.23 -4.43
CA VAL A 79 3.88 12.08 -4.50
C VAL A 79 3.80 11.24 -3.22
N THR A 80 4.70 11.45 -2.25
CA THR A 80 4.72 10.79 -0.94
C THR A 80 4.37 11.72 0.21
N TRP A 81 4.00 12.98 -0.06
CA TRP A 81 3.69 13.98 0.96
C TRP A 81 2.62 13.53 1.97
N SER A 82 1.61 12.78 1.51
CA SER A 82 0.58 12.19 2.37
C SER A 82 1.17 11.37 3.54
N LEU A 83 2.37 10.80 3.36
CA LEU A 83 3.07 9.97 4.36
C LEU A 83 4.07 10.77 5.22
N SER A 84 4.45 11.97 4.82
CA SER A 84 5.53 12.75 5.45
C SER A 84 5.08 14.09 6.07
N HIS A 85 3.88 14.57 5.73
CA HIS A 85 3.35 15.87 6.17
C HIS A 85 3.20 15.99 7.70
N ARG A 86 3.14 14.87 8.44
CA ARG A 86 3.07 14.84 9.91
C ARG A 86 4.15 15.70 10.57
N ALA A 87 5.38 15.65 10.07
CA ALA A 87 6.50 16.40 10.66
C ALA A 87 6.32 17.92 10.48
N ALA A 88 5.86 18.34 9.30
CA ALA A 88 5.53 19.74 9.00
C ALA A 88 4.33 20.21 9.84
N ALA A 89 3.25 19.43 9.87
CA ALA A 89 2.05 19.74 10.65
C ALA A 89 2.34 19.87 12.16
N LYS A 90 3.17 18.97 12.71
CA LYS A 90 3.56 19.01 14.14
C LYS A 90 4.47 20.19 14.46
N SER A 91 5.40 20.51 13.57
CA SER A 91 6.38 21.58 13.80
C SER A 91 5.81 22.98 13.62
N LYS A 92 4.64 23.11 12.97
CA LYS A 92 4.06 24.41 12.55
C LYS A 92 5.04 25.23 11.72
N SER A 93 5.93 24.55 10.97
CA SER A 93 6.93 25.20 10.14
C SER A 93 6.32 25.92 8.93
N MET A 94 5.04 25.68 8.64
CA MET A 94 4.31 26.18 7.48
C MET A 94 2.87 26.53 7.87
N ASP A 95 2.32 27.57 7.27
CA ASP A 95 0.92 27.94 7.41
C ASP A 95 0.08 27.25 6.34
N CYS A 96 -0.40 26.04 6.64
CA CYS A 96 -1.22 25.28 5.71
C CYS A 96 -2.55 25.99 5.40
N ALA A 97 -3.06 26.79 6.34
CA ALA A 97 -4.33 27.49 6.20
C ALA A 97 -4.27 28.65 5.19
N ALA A 98 -3.07 29.03 4.75
CA ALA A 98 -2.89 29.96 3.64
C ALA A 98 -3.42 29.40 2.30
N CYS A 99 -3.46 28.07 2.15
CA CYS A 99 -3.90 27.40 0.91
C CYS A 99 -5.04 26.40 1.14
N HIS A 100 -5.09 25.74 2.29
CA HIS A 100 -6.01 24.64 2.58
C HIS A 100 -7.12 25.03 3.55
N GLN A 101 -8.31 24.46 3.35
CA GLN A 101 -9.43 24.55 4.25
C GLN A 101 -9.37 23.45 5.32
N GLN A 102 -10.04 23.66 6.44
CA GLN A 102 -10.12 22.66 7.52
C GLN A 102 -10.69 21.31 7.03
N ASN A 103 -11.58 21.34 6.03
CA ASN A 103 -12.18 20.14 5.48
C ASN A 103 -11.17 19.25 4.74
N ASP A 104 -10.17 19.84 4.10
CA ASP A 104 -9.11 19.11 3.36
C ASP A 104 -8.29 18.21 4.31
N CYS A 105 -8.06 18.68 5.54
CA CYS A 105 -7.46 17.88 6.60
C CYS A 105 -8.38 16.72 7.03
N LEU A 106 -9.68 17.02 7.11
CA LEU A 106 -10.70 16.10 7.63
C LEU A 106 -11.06 15.00 6.63
N GLU A 107 -10.78 15.16 5.34
CA GLU A 107 -10.91 14.07 4.35
C GLU A 107 -10.16 12.80 4.77
N CYS A 108 -9.01 12.96 5.46
CA CYS A 108 -8.23 11.84 5.98
C CYS A 108 -8.28 11.70 7.50
N HIS A 109 -8.36 12.82 8.24
CA HIS A 109 -8.31 12.79 9.71
C HIS A 109 -9.66 12.54 10.40
N THR A 110 -10.75 12.37 9.64
CA THR A 110 -12.03 11.90 10.19
C THR A 110 -12.03 10.38 10.19
N ALA A 111 -11.71 9.77 11.33
CA ALA A 111 -11.59 8.32 11.46
C ALA A 111 -12.95 7.61 11.33
N GLY A 112 -13.07 6.73 10.33
CA GLY A 112 -13.96 5.57 10.29
C GLY A 112 -13.20 4.28 10.63
N PHE A 113 -13.89 3.14 10.66
CA PHE A 113 -13.28 1.85 11.01
C PHE A 113 -12.31 1.32 9.93
N ALA A 114 -11.42 0.37 10.28
CA ALA A 114 -10.44 -0.21 9.35
C ALA A 114 -11.05 -1.03 8.19
N ASP A 115 -12.35 -1.30 8.23
CA ASP A 115 -13.17 -1.89 7.18
C ASP A 115 -13.93 -0.85 6.33
N GLU A 116 -13.94 0.41 6.77
CA GLU A 116 -14.50 1.52 6.02
C GLU A 116 -13.38 2.08 5.14
N MET A 117 -13.34 1.57 3.90
CA MET A 117 -12.79 2.37 2.82
C MET A 117 -13.54 3.71 2.85
N GLY A 118 -12.86 4.80 3.22
CA GLY A 118 -13.37 6.13 2.88
C GLY A 118 -13.69 6.17 1.38
N ASP A 119 -14.70 6.94 0.99
CA ASP A 119 -15.04 7.13 -0.42
C ASP A 119 -13.79 7.41 -1.25
N PHE A 120 -13.75 6.93 -2.50
CA PHE A 120 -12.68 7.25 -3.44
C PHE A 120 -12.71 8.76 -3.77
N GLY A 121 -12.18 9.57 -2.86
CA GLY A 121 -11.98 11.02 -3.00
C GLY A 121 -10.51 11.35 -3.25
N ASN A 122 -10.17 12.64 -3.15
CA ASN A 122 -8.84 13.19 -3.42
C ASN A 122 -7.74 12.74 -2.43
N SER A 123 -8.06 11.88 -1.46
CA SER A 123 -7.07 11.18 -0.65
C SER A 123 -6.32 10.17 -1.54
N MET A 124 -5.21 10.64 -2.13
CA MET A 124 -4.29 9.88 -2.98
C MET A 124 -3.72 8.61 -2.34
N THR A 125 -4.03 8.33 -1.08
CA THR A 125 -3.57 7.12 -0.40
C THR A 125 -4.59 6.71 0.65
N ASN A 126 -5.56 5.87 0.26
CA ASN A 126 -6.15 4.97 1.23
C ASN A 126 -5.00 4.07 1.73
N VAL A 127 -4.48 4.36 2.93
CA VAL A 127 -3.28 3.70 3.48
C VAL A 127 -3.50 2.20 3.67
N HIS A 128 -4.77 1.79 3.71
CA HIS A 128 -5.20 0.41 3.66
C HIS A 128 -6.01 0.16 2.37
N ARG A 129 -5.82 -1.02 1.78
CA ARG A 129 -6.68 -1.50 0.69
C ARG A 129 -7.94 -2.13 1.28
N SER A 130 -9.00 -2.29 0.48
CA SER A 130 -10.26 -2.93 0.92
C SER A 130 -10.09 -4.37 1.40
N ASP A 131 -9.01 -5.02 0.98
CA ASP A 131 -8.60 -6.36 1.39
C ASP A 131 -7.55 -6.35 2.52
N PHE A 132 -7.34 -5.22 3.22
CA PHE A 132 -6.30 -5.14 4.25
C PHE A 132 -6.47 -6.20 5.34
N HIS A 133 -7.70 -6.64 5.64
CA HIS A 133 -7.97 -7.77 6.53
C HIS A 133 -7.24 -9.08 6.13
N VAL A 134 -6.92 -9.26 4.85
CA VAL A 134 -6.13 -10.39 4.33
C VAL A 134 -4.65 -10.21 4.69
N SER A 135 -4.09 -9.02 4.49
CA SER A 135 -2.65 -8.74 4.75
C SER A 135 -2.33 -8.35 6.20
N HIS A 136 -3.34 -7.91 6.96
CA HIS A 136 -3.22 -7.40 8.33
C HIS A 136 -2.46 -8.36 9.27
N PRO A 137 -2.74 -9.68 9.29
CA PRO A 137 -2.02 -10.59 10.20
C PRO A 137 -0.52 -10.63 9.96
N ILE A 138 -0.09 -10.42 8.71
CA ILE A 138 1.33 -10.38 8.32
C ILE A 138 1.95 -9.06 8.76
N ALA A 139 1.29 -7.93 8.46
CA ALA A 139 1.75 -6.60 8.87
C ALA A 139 1.85 -6.46 10.40
N ALA A 140 0.81 -6.91 11.12
CA ALA A 140 0.74 -6.88 12.57
C ALA A 140 1.79 -7.77 13.25
N ARG A 141 2.16 -8.91 12.65
CA ARG A 141 3.29 -9.74 13.14
C ARG A 141 4.65 -9.12 12.85
N THR A 142 4.78 -8.43 11.73
CA THR A 142 6.07 -7.92 11.26
C THR A 142 6.49 -6.69 12.06
N ASN A 143 5.62 -5.69 12.18
CA ASN A 143 5.91 -4.46 12.93
C ASN A 143 4.62 -3.77 13.41
N PRO A 144 4.04 -4.18 14.54
CA PRO A 144 2.81 -3.60 15.06
C PRO A 144 2.98 -2.14 15.53
N GLN A 145 4.21 -1.68 15.79
CA GLN A 145 4.47 -0.32 16.24
C GLN A 145 4.14 0.72 15.16
N LEU A 146 4.21 0.36 13.87
CA LEU A 146 3.82 1.24 12.77
C LEU A 146 2.34 1.64 12.83
N CYS A 147 1.48 0.79 13.38
CA CYS A 147 0.05 1.07 13.48
C CYS A 147 -0.23 2.14 14.55
N THR A 148 0.59 2.19 15.61
CA THR A 148 0.40 3.08 16.77
C THR A 148 0.63 4.56 16.46
N SER A 149 1.17 4.88 15.28
CA SER A 149 1.27 6.27 14.84
C SER A 149 -0.08 6.87 14.44
N CYS A 150 -1.06 6.01 14.11
CA CYS A 150 -2.37 6.41 13.61
C CYS A 150 -3.55 5.76 14.37
N HIS A 151 -3.35 4.60 15.00
CA HIS A 151 -4.40 3.86 15.69
C HIS A 151 -4.10 3.68 17.18
N GLU A 152 -5.13 3.87 18.03
CA GLU A 152 -5.07 3.54 19.45
C GLU A 152 -5.01 2.03 19.71
N SER A 153 -4.42 1.63 20.84
CA SER A 153 -4.32 0.21 21.22
C SER A 153 -5.67 -0.47 21.45
N SER A 154 -6.72 0.28 21.79
CA SER A 154 -8.07 -0.24 21.97
C SER A 154 -8.62 -0.84 20.67
N PHE A 155 -8.25 -0.28 19.52
CA PHE A 155 -8.68 -0.78 18.22
C PHE A 155 -8.28 -2.25 17.99
N CYS A 156 -7.08 -2.61 18.42
CA CYS A 156 -6.62 -3.99 18.40
C CYS A 156 -7.47 -4.86 19.34
N SER A 157 -7.69 -4.42 20.58
CA SER A 157 -8.43 -5.23 21.57
C SER A 157 -9.90 -5.39 21.22
N ASP A 158 -10.55 -4.36 20.68
CA ASP A 158 -11.99 -4.36 20.40
C ASP A 158 -12.30 -5.38 19.31
N CYS A 159 -11.62 -5.28 18.17
CA CYS A 159 -11.77 -6.25 17.07
C CYS A 159 -11.31 -7.66 17.48
N HIS A 160 -10.15 -7.82 18.13
CA HIS A 160 -9.69 -9.15 18.56
C HIS A 160 -10.54 -9.76 19.68
N SER A 161 -11.30 -8.95 20.44
CA SER A 161 -12.26 -9.43 21.43
C SER A 161 -13.58 -9.87 20.81
N ASP A 162 -13.99 -9.22 19.72
CA ASP A 162 -15.13 -9.61 18.89
C ASP A 162 -14.84 -10.90 18.10
N PHE A 163 -13.59 -11.08 17.65
CA PHE A 163 -13.06 -12.36 17.18
C PHE A 163 -12.86 -13.33 18.36
N ARG A 164 -13.95 -13.76 19.00
CA ARG A 164 -13.90 -14.90 19.93
C ARG A 164 -13.28 -16.07 19.18
N ARG A 165 -12.25 -16.72 19.74
CA ARG A 165 -11.61 -17.93 19.17
C ARG A 165 -12.59 -19.09 18.87
N GLY A 166 -13.83 -19.02 19.36
CA GLY A 166 -14.92 -19.93 19.03
C GLY A 166 -16.00 -19.37 18.08
N SER A 167 -15.92 -18.10 17.68
CA SER A 167 -16.76 -17.52 16.63
C SER A 167 -16.09 -17.75 15.30
N LEU A 168 -16.46 -18.88 14.70
CA LEU A 168 -15.98 -19.42 13.43
C LEU A 168 -16.59 -18.64 12.23
N THR A 169 -16.69 -17.32 12.33
CA THR A 169 -17.34 -16.45 11.34
C THR A 169 -16.32 -15.93 10.34
N GLY A 170 -16.02 -16.77 9.35
CA GLY A 170 -15.19 -16.47 8.19
C GLY A 170 -14.67 -17.77 7.60
N ILE A 171 -14.79 -18.00 6.29
CA ILE A 171 -14.55 -19.31 5.64
C ILE A 171 -13.18 -19.93 6.05
N SER A 172 -12.16 -19.11 6.31
CA SER A 172 -10.83 -19.54 6.75
C SER A 172 -10.76 -20.07 8.19
N HIS A 173 -11.72 -19.72 9.06
CA HIS A 173 -11.87 -20.20 10.43
C HIS A 173 -13.25 -20.82 10.70
N GLN A 174 -14.12 -20.93 9.69
CA GLN A 174 -15.42 -21.58 9.77
C GLN A 174 -15.18 -23.06 10.03
N ARG A 175 -16.00 -23.66 10.91
CA ARG A 175 -15.95 -25.08 11.34
C ARG A 175 -14.95 -25.88 10.52
N SER A 176 -13.72 -25.97 11.04
CA SER A 176 -12.65 -26.74 10.40
C SER A 176 -13.18 -28.14 10.13
N PHE A 177 -12.64 -28.81 9.11
CA PHE A 177 -12.97 -30.20 8.79
C PHE A 177 -13.15 -31.04 10.06
N SER A 178 -12.23 -30.89 11.03
CA SER A 178 -12.24 -31.50 12.36
C SER A 178 -13.56 -31.38 13.14
N SER A 179 -14.26 -30.24 13.04
CA SER A 179 -15.53 -29.98 13.74
C SER A 179 -16.79 -30.34 12.93
N LEU A 180 -16.64 -30.78 11.68
CA LEU A 180 -17.76 -31.31 10.89
C LEU A 180 -18.10 -32.70 11.40
N THR A 181 -19.39 -33.01 11.53
CA THR A 181 -19.86 -34.32 12.00
C THR A 181 -20.07 -35.28 10.84
N VAL A 182 -19.84 -36.58 11.09
CA VAL A 182 -20.21 -37.64 10.15
C VAL A 182 -21.74 -37.78 10.16
N GLY A 183 -22.41 -37.11 9.22
CA GLY A 183 -23.88 -36.99 9.22
C GLY A 183 -24.40 -36.03 10.32
N SER A 184 -25.71 -36.05 10.56
CA SER A 184 -26.38 -35.10 11.46
C SER A 184 -26.14 -35.37 12.96
N THR A 185 -25.79 -36.60 13.32
CA THR A 185 -25.63 -37.03 14.72
C THR A 185 -24.36 -37.84 14.99
N GLY A 186 -23.50 -38.01 13.99
CA GLY A 186 -22.25 -38.74 14.17
C GLY A 186 -21.15 -37.93 14.85
N PRO A 187 -20.05 -38.59 15.21
CA PRO A 187 -18.88 -37.92 15.79
C PRO A 187 -18.28 -36.90 14.81
N ALA A 188 -17.62 -35.89 15.38
CA ALA A 188 -16.84 -34.91 14.62
C ALA A 188 -15.60 -35.58 14.00
N HIS A 189 -15.11 -35.05 12.86
CA HIS A 189 -13.96 -35.62 12.17
C HIS A 189 -12.66 -35.55 13.00
N GLU A 190 -12.59 -34.72 14.04
CA GLU A 190 -11.49 -34.70 15.02
C GLU A 190 -11.33 -36.01 15.78
N SER A 191 -12.38 -36.84 15.83
CA SER A 191 -12.38 -38.13 16.49
C SER A 191 -11.72 -39.24 15.66
N PHE A 192 -11.26 -38.93 14.44
CA PHE A 192 -10.68 -39.90 13.51
C PHE A 192 -9.25 -39.53 13.14
N ASP A 193 -8.43 -40.55 12.89
CA ASP A 193 -7.07 -40.41 12.39
C ASP A 193 -6.99 -40.53 10.85
N GLU A 194 -5.83 -40.17 10.26
CA GLU A 194 -5.66 -40.17 8.81
C GLU A 194 -5.83 -41.56 8.18
N SER A 195 -5.61 -42.65 8.92
CA SER A 195 -5.75 -44.02 8.41
C SER A 195 -7.21 -44.44 8.25
N GLN A 196 -8.11 -43.81 9.01
CA GLN A 196 -9.53 -44.16 9.04
C GLN A 196 -10.34 -43.47 7.94
N CYS A 197 -9.81 -42.44 7.28
CA CYS A 197 -10.53 -41.67 6.28
C CYS A 197 -11.08 -42.54 5.14
N GLN A 198 -10.29 -43.51 4.66
CA GLN A 198 -10.67 -44.39 3.54
C GLN A 198 -11.80 -45.37 3.87
N THR A 199 -12.17 -45.52 5.15
CA THR A 199 -13.30 -46.38 5.55
C THR A 199 -14.64 -45.78 5.11
N CYS A 200 -14.73 -44.44 5.07
CA CYS A 200 -15.94 -43.72 4.67
C CYS A 200 -15.77 -42.98 3.32
N HIS A 201 -14.53 -42.67 2.93
CA HIS A 201 -14.19 -41.87 1.75
C HIS A 201 -13.42 -42.67 0.69
N VAL A 202 -14.03 -43.75 0.20
CA VAL A 202 -13.38 -44.78 -0.62
C VAL A 202 -12.73 -44.31 -1.92
N ASP A 203 -13.29 -43.29 -2.58
CA ASP A 203 -12.75 -42.75 -3.86
C ASP A 203 -11.99 -41.44 -3.66
N SER A 204 -12.35 -40.67 -2.63
CA SER A 204 -11.70 -39.44 -2.23
C SER A 204 -12.33 -38.90 -0.95
N ILE A 205 -11.53 -38.25 -0.09
CA ILE A 205 -12.04 -37.29 0.91
C ILE A 205 -12.65 -36.04 0.27
N LEU A 206 -12.60 -35.94 -1.05
CA LEU A 206 -13.37 -35.01 -1.85
C LEU A 206 -14.70 -35.65 -2.32
N PRO A 207 -15.72 -35.84 -1.45
CA PRO A 207 -17.09 -35.68 -1.92
C PRO A 207 -17.51 -34.23 -1.67
N SER A 208 -17.83 -33.50 -2.74
CA SER A 208 -18.90 -32.48 -2.85
C SER A 208 -19.49 -31.82 -1.58
N HIS A 209 -18.68 -31.35 -0.63
CA HIS A 209 -19.13 -30.58 0.52
C HIS A 209 -18.82 -29.09 0.32
N GLU A 210 -19.71 -28.22 0.81
CA GLU A 210 -19.51 -26.76 0.81
C GLU A 210 -18.15 -26.37 1.38
N TRP A 211 -17.72 -27.07 2.44
CA TRP A 211 -16.43 -26.84 3.10
C TRP A 211 -15.25 -26.96 2.14
N THR A 212 -15.17 -28.04 1.34
CA THR A 212 -14.04 -28.29 0.42
C THR A 212 -13.90 -27.17 -0.61
N SER A 213 -15.03 -26.69 -1.14
CA SER A 213 -15.04 -25.61 -2.14
C SER A 213 -14.68 -24.25 -1.53
N GLY A 214 -15.17 -23.96 -0.32
CA GLY A 214 -14.80 -22.76 0.43
C GLY A 214 -13.33 -22.77 0.82
N HIS A 215 -12.86 -23.87 1.42
CA HIS A 215 -11.47 -24.10 1.80
C HIS A 215 -10.51 -23.92 0.63
N ALA A 216 -10.78 -24.55 -0.52
CA ALA A 216 -9.93 -24.44 -1.70
C ALA A 216 -9.88 -23.00 -2.26
N ARG A 217 -11.00 -22.25 -2.24
CA ARG A 217 -11.01 -20.84 -2.65
C ARG A 217 -10.19 -19.98 -1.71
N GLU A 218 -10.39 -20.10 -0.41
CA GLU A 218 -9.64 -19.29 0.56
C GLU A 218 -8.15 -19.63 0.58
N ALA A 219 -7.78 -20.92 0.52
CA ALA A 219 -6.40 -21.35 0.46
C ALA A 219 -5.66 -20.79 -0.77
N ARG A 220 -6.35 -20.68 -1.92
CA ARG A 220 -5.79 -20.11 -3.16
C ARG A 220 -5.64 -18.59 -3.14
N LYS A 221 -6.39 -17.87 -2.29
CA LYS A 221 -6.24 -16.40 -2.17
C LYS A 221 -4.87 -16.06 -1.61
N ASN A 222 -4.49 -16.67 -0.49
CA ASN A 222 -3.18 -16.45 0.12
C ASN A 222 -2.87 -17.50 1.21
N LEU A 223 -1.97 -18.45 0.95
CA LEU A 223 -1.55 -19.44 1.96
C LEU A 223 -0.76 -18.82 3.12
N VAL A 224 -0.05 -17.73 2.87
CA VAL A 224 0.83 -17.07 3.84
C VAL A 224 0.03 -16.47 5.00
N THR A 225 -1.23 -16.08 4.77
CA THR A 225 -2.11 -15.55 5.83
C THR A 225 -2.46 -16.61 6.85
N CYS A 226 -2.71 -17.85 6.40
CA CYS A 226 -2.91 -19.00 7.29
C CYS A 226 -1.60 -19.36 8.01
N GLN A 227 -0.47 -19.38 7.28
CA GLN A 227 0.84 -19.68 7.86
C GLN A 227 1.33 -18.65 8.86
N ALA A 228 0.79 -17.43 8.84
CA ALA A 228 1.06 -16.47 9.89
C ALA A 228 0.75 -17.13 11.25
N CYS A 229 -0.45 -17.70 11.42
CA CYS A 229 -0.88 -18.36 12.67
C CYS A 229 -0.54 -19.85 12.75
N HIS A 230 -0.41 -20.54 11.62
CA HIS A 230 0.01 -21.94 11.50
C HIS A 230 1.37 -22.02 10.79
N PRO A 231 2.46 -21.53 11.39
CA PRO A 231 3.75 -21.38 10.72
C PRO A 231 4.34 -22.72 10.29
N GLU A 232 4.01 -23.77 11.03
CA GLU A 232 4.42 -25.11 10.73
C GLU A 232 3.58 -25.75 9.61
N GLY A 233 2.42 -25.21 9.25
CA GLY A 233 1.51 -25.85 8.27
C GLY A 233 1.08 -27.26 8.70
N ASP A 234 1.17 -27.57 9.99
CA ASP A 234 0.79 -28.83 10.62
C ASP A 234 -0.68 -29.17 10.33
N VAL A 235 -1.54 -28.16 10.25
CA VAL A 235 -2.95 -28.30 9.86
C VAL A 235 -3.13 -28.64 8.38
N CYS A 236 -2.21 -28.22 7.51
CA CYS A 236 -2.29 -28.45 6.07
C CYS A 236 -1.73 -29.84 5.69
N ILE A 237 -0.60 -30.24 6.27
CA ILE A 237 0.13 -31.46 5.90
C ILE A 237 -0.54 -32.76 6.37
N LYS A 238 -1.56 -32.67 7.23
CA LYS A 238 -2.47 -33.80 7.51
C LYS A 238 -3.18 -34.27 6.25
N CYS A 239 -3.49 -33.34 5.34
CA CYS A 239 -4.17 -33.63 4.08
C CYS A 239 -3.28 -33.45 2.85
N HIS A 240 -2.47 -32.38 2.79
CA HIS A 240 -1.83 -31.86 1.57
C HIS A 240 -0.30 -31.99 1.54
N SER A 241 0.24 -33.18 1.83
CA SER A 241 1.69 -33.44 1.75
C SER A 241 1.97 -34.67 0.89
N ALA A 242 3.02 -34.60 0.08
CA ALA A 242 3.52 -35.75 -0.67
C ALA A 242 4.31 -36.73 0.21
N ARG A 243 4.68 -36.32 1.43
CA ARG A 243 5.50 -37.10 2.38
C ARG A 243 4.70 -37.72 3.52
N SER A 244 3.55 -37.15 3.84
CA SER A 244 2.76 -37.48 5.04
C SER A 244 1.28 -37.17 4.84
N GLY A 245 0.42 -37.70 5.71
CA GLY A 245 -1.01 -37.42 5.66
C GLY A 245 -1.70 -38.09 4.47
N LEU A 246 -2.81 -37.50 4.02
CA LEU A 246 -3.70 -38.11 3.03
C LEU A 246 -3.24 -37.99 1.56
N GLY A 247 -2.17 -37.25 1.26
CA GLY A 247 -1.64 -37.12 -0.10
C GLY A 247 -2.56 -36.38 -1.08
N ILE A 248 -3.47 -35.54 -0.58
CA ILE A 248 -4.45 -34.84 -1.41
C ILE A 248 -3.75 -33.71 -2.16
N ASN A 249 -3.85 -33.72 -3.49
CA ASN A 249 -3.18 -32.74 -4.33
C ASN A 249 -3.76 -31.32 -4.09
N PRO A 250 -2.97 -30.35 -3.58
CA PRO A 250 -3.43 -28.98 -3.39
C PRO A 250 -3.38 -28.14 -4.68
N HIS A 251 -2.75 -28.65 -5.73
CA HIS A 251 -2.58 -27.93 -6.99
C HIS A 251 -3.87 -27.89 -7.81
N PRO A 252 -4.05 -26.85 -8.65
CA PRO A 252 -5.22 -26.76 -9.52
C PRO A 252 -5.17 -27.84 -10.61
N LYS A 253 -6.29 -28.04 -11.32
CA LYS A 253 -6.44 -29.10 -12.32
C LYS A 253 -5.48 -28.93 -13.52
N ASP A 254 -5.14 -27.69 -13.84
CA ASP A 254 -4.21 -27.24 -14.88
C ASP A 254 -2.77 -27.11 -14.36
N TRP A 255 -2.40 -27.81 -13.30
CA TRP A 255 -1.04 -27.77 -12.74
C TRP A 255 0.03 -28.07 -13.79
N ASP A 256 -0.20 -29.07 -14.65
CA ASP A 256 0.73 -29.49 -15.70
C ASP A 256 1.00 -28.38 -16.74
N ASP A 257 0.12 -27.37 -16.83
CA ASP A 257 0.31 -26.23 -17.73
C ASP A 257 1.20 -25.14 -17.09
N ILE A 258 1.35 -25.14 -15.75
CA ILE A 258 2.05 -24.09 -14.99
C ILE A 258 3.30 -24.58 -14.25
N ASP A 259 3.47 -25.89 -14.08
CA ASP A 259 4.52 -26.49 -13.25
C ASP A 259 5.93 -26.08 -13.71
N GLY A 260 6.21 -26.10 -15.02
CA GLY A 260 7.50 -25.73 -15.59
C GLY A 260 7.83 -24.25 -15.46
N ARG A 261 6.82 -23.39 -15.30
CA ARG A 261 7.03 -21.98 -14.93
C ARG A 261 7.40 -21.87 -13.45
N MET A 262 6.67 -22.55 -12.58
CA MET A 262 6.91 -22.53 -11.14
C MET A 262 8.30 -23.10 -10.80
N LEU A 263 8.69 -24.20 -11.44
CA LEU A 263 9.99 -24.83 -11.28
C LEU A 263 11.15 -23.88 -11.62
N ARG A 264 11.02 -23.14 -12.73
CA ARG A 264 12.03 -22.13 -13.13
C ARG A 264 12.05 -20.94 -12.17
N ALA A 265 10.89 -20.48 -11.73
CA ALA A 265 10.79 -19.36 -10.80
C ALA A 265 11.38 -19.68 -9.42
N SER A 266 11.30 -20.93 -8.98
CA SER A 266 11.85 -21.38 -7.69
C SER A 266 13.29 -21.90 -7.75
N ASP A 267 13.88 -21.96 -8.95
CA ASP A 267 15.19 -22.61 -9.18
C ASP A 267 15.18 -24.09 -8.71
N GLY A 268 14.10 -24.81 -9.05
CA GLY A 268 13.91 -26.21 -8.66
C GLY A 268 13.63 -26.44 -7.18
N ARG A 269 13.56 -25.38 -6.36
CA ARG A 269 13.33 -25.52 -4.92
C ARG A 269 11.85 -25.72 -4.61
N THR A 270 11.56 -26.68 -3.75
CA THR A 270 10.24 -26.93 -3.18
C THR A 270 10.33 -26.98 -1.66
N CYS A 271 9.21 -26.75 -0.99
CA CYS A 271 9.16 -26.83 0.47
C CYS A 271 9.37 -28.28 0.92
N ARG A 272 10.48 -28.55 1.63
CA ARG A 272 10.82 -29.88 2.18
C ARG A 272 9.76 -30.46 3.11
N LYS A 273 8.86 -29.61 3.62
CA LYS A 273 7.78 -30.05 4.51
C LYS A 273 6.64 -30.72 3.74
N CYS A 274 6.38 -30.26 2.52
CA CYS A 274 5.29 -30.75 1.68
C CYS A 274 5.78 -31.68 0.55
N HIS A 275 7.01 -31.48 0.06
CA HIS A 275 7.64 -32.21 -1.06
C HIS A 275 9.00 -32.75 -0.66
#